data_AF-S2F7T1-F1
#
_entry.id   AF-S2F7T1-F1
#
_cell.length_a   1.000
_cell.length_b   1.000
_cell.length_c   1.000
_cell.angle_alpha   90.00
_cell.angle_beta   90.00
_cell.angle_gamma   90.00
#
_symmetry.space_group_name_H-M   'P 1'
#
loop_
_entity.id
_entity.type
_entity.pdbx_description
1 polymer ?
#
loop_
_entity_poly.entity_id
_entity_poly.type
_entity_poly.pdbx_seq_one_letter_code
_entity_poly.pdbx_strand_id
1 'polypeptide(L)'
;MTRLEMTIIEQARHELENLRCALLLPEGQDRNSAISSSFWMLNGLTMVATLTNSGLSENAAEELHAIDRDSGQAIAAASLVGLIKKNTPD
;
A
#
# COMPACT_ATOMS: atom_id res chain seq x y z
N MET A 1 -15.94 -5.59 14.18
CA MET A 1 -14.54 -5.94 13.88
C MET A 1 -13.91 -6.63 15.08
N THR A 2 -13.14 -7.68 14.82
CA THR A 2 -12.32 -8.42 15.76
C THR A 2 -10.99 -7.70 15.99
N ARG A 3 -10.26 -8.09 17.03
CA ARG A 3 -8.92 -7.56 17.31
C ARG A 3 -7.94 -7.82 16.16
N LEU A 4 -8.01 -8.99 15.53
CA LEU A 4 -7.14 -9.33 14.41
C LEU A 4 -7.40 -8.43 13.20
N GLU A 5 -8.67 -8.19 12.86
CA GLU A 5 -9.05 -7.29 11.77
C GLU A 5 -8.54 -5.87 12.02
N MET A 6 -8.71 -5.36 13.25
CA MET A 6 -8.19 -4.04 13.61
C MET A 6 -6.67 -3.98 13.45
N THR A 7 -5.94 -4.98 13.94
CA THR A 7 -4.47 -5.02 13.81
C THR A 7 -4.02 -5.09 12.35
N ILE A 8 -4.72 -5.86 11.50
CA ILE A 8 -4.44 -5.92 10.06
C ILE A 8 -4.65 -4.54 9.40
N ILE A 9 -5.76 -3.87 9.74
CA ILE A 9 -6.07 -2.54 9.22
C ILE A 9 -5.05 -1.49 9.70
N GLU A 10 -4.69 -1.52 10.98
CA GLU A 10 -3.67 -0.64 11.55
C GLU A 10 -2.31 -0.83 10.87
N GLN A 11 -1.90 -2.09 10.63
CA GLN A 11 -0.68 -2.38 9.88
C GLN A 11 -0.78 -1.86 8.44
N ALA A 12 -1.91 -2.06 7.76
CA ALA A 12 -2.10 -1.56 6.40
C ALA A 12 -2.04 -0.02 6.34
N ARG A 13 -2.60 0.67 7.33
CA ARG A 13 -2.49 2.14 7.45
C ARG A 13 -1.04 2.58 7.67
N HIS A 14 -0.32 1.87 8.53
CA HIS A 14 1.10 2.13 8.79
C HIS A 14 1.95 1.97 7.52
N GLU A 15 1.73 0.91 6.74
CA GLU A 15 2.46 0.72 5.48
C GLU A 15 2.09 1.74 4.40
N LEU A 16 0.84 2.22 4.37
CA LEU A 16 0.45 3.31 3.49
C LEU A 16 1.19 4.61 3.85
N GLU A 17 1.38 4.89 5.13
CA GLU A 17 2.18 6.02 5.60
C GLU A 17 3.66 5.84 5.23
N ASN A 18 4.23 4.65 5.46
CA ASN A 18 5.60 4.33 5.05
C ASN A 18 5.81 4.50 3.54
N LEU A 19 4.86 4.04 2.73
CA LEU A 19 4.87 4.23 1.28
C LEU A 19 4.89 5.72 0.93
N ARG A 20 3.98 6.52 1.52
CA ARG A 20 3.91 7.97 1.29
C ARG A 20 5.22 8.66 1.68
N CYS A 21 5.80 8.32 2.83
CA CYS A 21 7.10 8.84 3.27
C CYS A 21 8.23 8.42 2.32
N ALA A 22 8.26 7.16 1.89
CA ALA A 22 9.27 6.65 0.97
C ALA A 22 9.22 7.37 -0.39
N LEU A 23 8.02 7.71 -0.88
CA LEU A 23 7.86 8.46 -2.13
C LEU A 23 8.50 9.86 -2.09
N LEU A 24 8.63 10.45 -0.90
CA LEU A 24 9.26 11.76 -0.66
C LEU A 24 10.78 11.69 -0.47
N LEU A 25 11.35 10.48 -0.30
CA LEU A 25 12.80 10.32 -0.18
C LEU A 25 13.51 10.67 -1.50
N PRO A 26 14.78 11.12 -1.44
CA PRO A 26 15.60 11.28 -2.64
C PRO A 26 15.72 9.97 -3.44
N GLU A 27 15.84 10.07 -4.77
CA GLU A 27 16.08 8.90 -5.62
C GLU A 27 17.34 8.14 -5.17
N GLY A 28 17.19 6.83 -4.94
CA GLY A 28 18.27 6.00 -4.43
C GLY A 28 17.80 4.59 -4.08
N GLN A 29 18.75 3.72 -3.72
CA GLN A 29 18.44 2.34 -3.34
C GLN A 29 17.55 2.27 -2.09
N ASP A 30 17.79 3.12 -1.10
CA ASP A 30 17.00 3.17 0.14
C ASP A 30 15.53 3.50 -0.13
N ARG A 31 15.29 4.49 -1.00
CA ARG A 31 13.95 4.85 -1.47
C ARG A 31 13.28 3.67 -2.16
N ASN A 32 13.94 3.06 -3.13
CA ASN A 32 13.35 1.96 -3.91
C ASN A 32 13.06 0.73 -3.03
N SER A 33 13.93 0.46 -2.05
CA SER A 33 13.75 -0.59 -1.07
C SER A 33 12.54 -0.32 -0.17
N ALA A 34 12.42 0.91 0.37
CA ALA A 34 11.30 1.31 1.21
C ALA A 34 9.97 1.28 0.45
N ILE A 35 9.92 1.82 -0.79
CA ILE A 35 8.73 1.73 -1.66
C ILE A 35 8.35 0.27 -1.90
N SER A 36 9.31 -0.59 -2.27
CA SER A 36 9.04 -1.99 -2.57
C SER A 36 8.54 -2.75 -1.34
N SER A 37 9.16 -2.53 -0.18
CA SER A 37 8.76 -3.18 1.08
C SER A 37 7.32 -2.86 1.44
N SER A 38 6.97 -1.57 1.49
CA SER A 38 5.62 -1.15 1.85
C SER A 38 4.59 -1.53 0.79
N PHE A 39 4.96 -1.49 -0.51
CA PHE A 39 4.10 -1.97 -1.58
C PHE A 39 3.75 -3.45 -1.42
N TRP A 40 4.74 -4.32 -1.21
CA TRP A 40 4.50 -5.75 -1.09
C TRP A 40 3.72 -6.10 0.19
N MET A 41 3.99 -5.42 1.29
CA MET A 41 3.25 -5.61 2.53
C MET A 41 1.78 -5.18 2.37
N LEU A 42 1.53 -3.99 1.82
CA LEU A 42 0.18 -3.50 1.53
C LEU A 42 -0.58 -4.48 0.64
N ASN A 43 0.01 -4.89 -0.48
CA ASN A 43 -0.62 -5.82 -1.41
C ASN A 43 -0.94 -7.17 -0.74
N GLY A 44 -0.06 -7.65 0.14
CA GLY A 44 -0.32 -8.87 0.92
C GLY A 44 -1.53 -8.74 1.84
N LEU A 45 -1.63 -7.62 2.57
CA LEU A 45 -2.74 -7.35 3.49
C LEU A 45 -4.06 -7.12 2.75
N THR A 46 -4.04 -6.36 1.65
CA THR A 46 -5.24 -6.05 0.86
C THR A 46 -5.72 -7.26 0.06
N MET A 47 -4.82 -8.17 -0.33
CA MET A 47 -5.21 -9.44 -0.97
C MET A 47 -6.10 -10.29 -0.05
N VAL A 48 -5.90 -10.26 1.28
CA VAL A 48 -6.76 -11.00 2.22
C VAL A 48 -8.23 -10.56 2.12
N ALA A 49 -8.50 -9.30 1.78
CA ALA A 49 -9.86 -8.80 1.55
C ALA A 49 -10.53 -9.40 0.29
N THR A 50 -9.74 -9.90 -0.67
CA THR A 50 -10.26 -10.51 -1.91
C THR A 50 -10.43 -12.03 -1.84
N LEU A 51 -9.90 -12.67 -0.80
CA LEU A 51 -9.98 -14.13 -0.65
C LEU A 51 -11.37 -14.56 -0.19
N THR A 52 -11.94 -15.55 -0.88
CA THR A 52 -13.16 -16.23 -0.42
C THR A 52 -12.89 -16.92 0.93
N ASN A 53 -13.77 -16.71 1.91
CA ASN A 53 -13.63 -17.24 3.28
C ASN A 53 -12.36 -16.75 4.02
N SER A 54 -11.92 -15.51 3.77
CA SER A 54 -10.77 -14.90 4.48
C SER A 54 -10.96 -14.80 6.00
N GLY A 55 -12.20 -14.96 6.49
CA GLY A 55 -12.55 -14.72 7.88
C GLY A 55 -12.66 -13.23 8.23
N LEU A 56 -12.50 -12.35 7.24
CA LEU A 56 -12.77 -10.92 7.39
C LEU A 56 -14.27 -10.65 7.23
N SER A 57 -14.77 -9.76 8.07
CA SER A 57 -16.06 -9.09 7.92
C SER A 57 -16.03 -8.15 6.72
N GLU A 58 -17.22 -7.88 6.16
CA GLU A 58 -17.39 -6.96 5.02
C GLU A 58 -16.77 -5.59 5.32
N ASN A 59 -17.00 -5.04 6.51
CA ASN A 59 -16.43 -3.75 6.91
C ASN A 59 -14.89 -3.77 6.89
N ALA A 60 -14.25 -4.85 7.35
CA ALA A 60 -12.79 -4.95 7.36
C ALA A 60 -12.24 -5.07 5.93
N ALA A 61 -12.93 -5.81 5.05
CA ALA A 61 -12.59 -5.90 3.65
C ALA A 61 -12.73 -4.54 2.93
N GLU A 62 -13.81 -3.81 3.19
CA GLU A 62 -14.03 -2.46 2.65
C GLU A 62 -12.93 -1.48 3.07
N GLU A 63 -12.52 -1.49 4.35
CA GLU A 63 -11.42 -0.65 4.84
C GLU A 63 -10.09 -0.99 4.15
N LEU A 64 -9.77 -2.28 3.98
CA LEU A 64 -8.57 -2.70 3.27
C LEU A 64 -8.61 -2.28 1.79
N HIS A 65 -9.77 -2.39 1.13
CA HIS A 65 -9.92 -1.90 -0.24
C HIS A 65 -9.80 -0.37 -0.34
N ALA A 66 -10.23 0.38 0.66
CA ALA A 66 -10.00 1.82 0.70
C ALA A 66 -8.50 2.15 0.80
N ILE A 67 -7.76 1.46 1.68
CA ILE A 67 -6.31 1.62 1.81
C ILE A 67 -5.59 1.24 0.51
N ASP A 68 -6.01 0.16 -0.15
CA ASP A 68 -5.47 -0.27 -1.44
C ASP A 68 -5.62 0.84 -2.50
N ARG A 69 -6.82 1.41 -2.63
CA ARG A 69 -7.09 2.54 -3.54
C ARG A 69 -6.21 3.76 -3.22
N ASP A 70 -6.09 4.11 -1.94
CA ASP A 70 -5.26 5.24 -1.50
C ASP A 70 -3.78 5.02 -1.82
N SER A 71 -3.30 3.78 -1.72
CA SER A 71 -1.92 3.42 -2.09
C SER A 71 -1.69 3.57 -3.60
N GLY A 72 -2.63 3.11 -4.41
CA GLY A 72 -2.60 3.26 -5.86
C GLY A 72 -2.64 4.73 -6.29
N GLN A 73 -3.44 5.56 -5.62
CA GLN A 73 -3.48 7.00 -5.85
C GLN A 73 -2.16 7.68 -5.48
N ALA A 74 -1.52 7.31 -4.37
CA ALA A 74 -0.23 7.87 -3.97
C ALA A 74 0.87 7.56 -5.02
N ILE A 75 0.93 6.32 -5.50
CA ILE A 75 1.87 5.91 -6.55
C ILE A 75 1.56 6.64 -7.88
N ALA A 76 0.29 6.73 -8.26
CA ALA A 76 -0.11 7.43 -9.48
C ALA A 76 0.23 8.92 -9.42
N ALA A 77 -0.05 9.59 -8.29
CA ALA A 77 0.31 10.99 -8.07
C ALA A 77 1.83 11.19 -8.14
N ALA A 78 2.61 10.35 -7.46
CA ALA A 78 4.07 10.38 -7.51
C ALA A 78 4.61 10.17 -8.93
N SER A 79 3.97 9.31 -9.72
CA SER A 79 4.32 9.13 -11.14
C SER A 79 4.03 10.39 -11.96
N LEU A 80 2.89 11.04 -11.74
CA LEU A 80 2.49 12.27 -12.45
C LEU A 80 3.41 13.46 -12.16
N VAL A 81 3.92 13.58 -10.93
CA VAL A 81 4.86 14.64 -10.54
C VAL A 81 6.32 14.28 -10.81
N GLY A 82 6.59 13.16 -11.49
CA GLY A 82 7.94 12.74 -11.88
C GLY A 82 8.79 12.15 -10.75
N LEU A 83 8.20 11.86 -9.59
CA LEU A 83 8.88 11.16 -8.50
C LEU A 83 9.08 9.69 -8.86
N ILE A 84 8.17 9.07 -9.61
CA ILE A 84 8.36 7.71 -10.15
C ILE A 84 8.56 7.84 -11.66
N LYS A 85 9.77 7.56 -12.13
CA LYS A 85 10.05 7.50 -13.56
C LYS A 85 9.42 6.22 -14.12
N LYS A 86 8.57 6.37 -15.13
CA LYS A 86 8.18 5.25 -15.99
C LYS A 86 9.45 4.84 -16.73
N ASN A 87 9.85 3.58 -16.66
CA ASN A 87 10.92 3.06 -17.51
C ASN A 87 10.47 3.25 -18.97
N THR A 88 10.89 4.33 -19.61
CA THR A 88 10.83 4.46 -21.06
C THR A 88 11.93 3.52 -21.57
N PRO A 89 11.60 2.43 -22.28
CA PRO A 89 12.61 1.70 -23.01
C PRO A 89 13.15 2.66 -24.08
N ASP A 90 14.47 2.83 -24.14
CA ASP A 90 15.15 3.47 -25.28
C ASP A 90 14.95 2.63 -26.57
#